data_AF-A0A2K6QBE5-F1
#
_entry.id   AF-A0A2K6QBE5-F1
#
_cell.length_a   1.000
_cell.length_b   1.000
_cell.length_c   1.000
_cell.angle_alpha   90.00
_cell.angle_beta   90.00
_cell.angle_gamma   90.00
#
_symmetry.space_group_name_H-M   'P 1'
#
loop_
_entity.id
_entity.type
_entity.pdbx_description
1 polymer ?
#
loop_
_entity_poly.entity_id
_entity_poly.type
_entity_poly.pdbx_seq_one_letter_code
_entity_poly.pdbx_strand_id
1 'polypeptide(L)'
;MAATLILEPAGRCCWDELVRIAVRGLVPEQPVTLRASLCDEKGALFQAHARYRADARGELDLERAPALGCSFAGLEPMGLLWASEPEKPLLRLVKRDVRTPLAVELEVLDGHDPEPGRLLCRARHKRDFLPPGVAGRVRGTLFLPPEPGPFPGIVDILGTGGGLLEYRASLLAGKGFAVMALAYYNYEDLPKTMDILHLEYFEEAVNYLLSHPE
;
A
#
# COMPACT_ATOMS: atom_id res chain seq x y z
N MET A 1 12.97 27.07 13.97
CA MET A 1 11.91 26.69 13.01
C MET A 1 11.40 25.31 13.41
N ALA A 2 10.11 25.02 13.23
CA ALA A 2 9.57 23.69 13.55
C ALA A 2 10.07 22.65 12.53
N ALA A 3 10.26 21.41 12.97
CA ALA A 3 10.62 20.32 12.07
C ALA A 3 9.52 20.13 11.01
N THR A 4 9.89 19.80 9.78
CA THR A 4 8.96 19.62 8.66
C THR A 4 9.26 18.32 7.93
N LEU A 5 8.22 17.50 7.75
CA LEU A 5 8.25 16.29 6.93
C LEU A 5 8.04 16.65 5.45
N ILE A 6 8.85 16.07 4.58
CA ILE A 6 8.82 16.22 3.12
C ILE A 6 8.69 14.82 2.52
N LEU A 7 7.74 14.68 1.59
CA LEU A 7 7.45 13.43 0.89
C LEU A 7 7.62 13.65 -0.60
N GLU A 8 8.32 12.74 -1.28
CA GLU A 8 8.50 12.77 -2.72
C GLU A 8 8.16 11.39 -3.32
N PRO A 9 7.14 11.29 -4.19
CA PRO A 9 6.30 12.37 -4.71
C PRO A 9 5.38 12.98 -3.63
N ALA A 10 5.21 14.31 -3.67
CA ALA A 10 4.36 15.05 -2.71
C ALA A 10 2.86 14.90 -3.00
N GLY A 11 2.52 14.41 -4.19
CA GLY A 11 1.16 14.29 -4.70
C GLY A 11 0.57 12.91 -4.47
N ARG A 12 -0.15 12.43 -5.48
CA ARG A 12 -0.73 11.09 -5.49
C ARG A 12 0.38 10.04 -5.52
N CYS A 13 0.28 9.02 -4.68
CA CYS A 13 1.22 7.91 -4.64
C CYS A 13 0.44 6.60 -4.50
N CYS A 14 0.68 5.63 -5.38
CA CYS A 14 0.05 4.32 -5.30
C CYS A 14 0.71 3.46 -4.22
N TRP A 15 0.00 2.44 -3.74
CA TRP A 15 0.48 1.57 -2.66
C TRP A 15 1.79 0.83 -3.00
N ASP A 16 2.05 0.56 -4.27
CA ASP A 16 3.25 -0.13 -4.77
C ASP A 16 4.40 0.82 -5.18
N GLU A 17 4.21 2.13 -5.10
CA GLU A 17 5.23 3.11 -5.52
C GLU A 17 6.18 3.47 -4.38
N LEU A 18 7.45 3.71 -4.70
CA LEU A 18 8.39 4.21 -3.70
C LEU A 18 8.04 5.64 -3.30
N VAL A 19 8.27 5.97 -2.02
CA VAL A 19 8.19 7.34 -1.52
C VAL A 19 9.45 7.66 -0.73
N ARG A 20 10.11 8.76 -1.11
CA ARG A 20 11.21 9.33 -0.34
C ARG A 20 10.65 10.14 0.81
N ILE A 21 11.14 9.87 2.02
CA ILE A 21 10.75 10.55 3.25
C ILE A 21 11.96 11.32 3.77
N ALA A 22 11.79 12.63 3.97
CA ALA A 22 12.81 13.48 4.56
C ALA A 22 12.22 14.38 5.66
N VAL A 23 13.05 14.78 6.61
CA VAL A 23 12.74 15.72 7.69
C VAL A 23 13.77 16.82 7.67
N ARG A 24 13.32 18.08 7.73
CA ARG A 24 14.18 19.26 7.85
C ARG A 24 13.86 20.04 9.12
N GLY A 25 14.83 20.82 9.59
CA GLY A 25 14.66 21.72 10.72
C GLY A 25 14.75 21.01 12.08
N LEU A 26 15.42 19.86 12.13
CA LEU A 26 15.85 19.23 13.37
C LEU A 26 17.09 19.97 13.92
N VAL A 27 17.43 19.70 15.18
CA VAL A 27 18.73 20.11 15.72
C VAL A 27 19.83 19.25 15.06
N PRO A 28 21.03 19.80 14.78
CA PRO A 28 22.15 19.01 14.29
C PRO A 28 22.38 17.75 15.13
N GLU A 29 22.51 16.60 14.47
CA GLU A 29 22.72 15.29 15.11
C GLU A 29 21.63 14.87 16.11
N GLN A 30 20.43 15.46 16.03
CA GLN A 30 19.33 15.14 16.94
C GLN A 30 18.92 13.67 16.81
N PRO A 31 18.86 12.91 17.92
CA PRO A 31 18.25 11.59 17.93
C PRO A 31 16.73 11.74 17.79
N VAL A 32 16.14 11.00 16.84
CA VAL A 32 14.70 10.99 16.61
C VAL A 32 14.20 9.57 16.37
N THR A 33 12.91 9.36 16.63
CA THR A 33 12.20 8.13 16.28
C THR A 33 11.12 8.46 15.26
N LEU A 34 11.14 7.77 14.12
CA LEU A 34 10.05 7.85 13.14
C LEU A 34 9.08 6.71 13.38
N ARG A 35 7.78 7.03 13.43
CA ARG A 35 6.70 6.05 13.57
C ARG A 35 5.74 6.21 12.40
N ALA A 36 5.39 5.08 11.79
CA ALA A 36 4.31 4.97 10.83
C ALA A 36 3.15 4.22 11.46
N SER A 37 1.94 4.74 11.30
CA SER A 37 0.70 4.10 11.76
C SER A 37 -0.34 4.10 10.66
N LEU A 38 -1.07 3.01 10.49
CA LEU A 38 -2.24 2.95 9.61
C LEU A 38 -3.35 2.12 10.25
N CYS A 39 -4.59 2.49 9.97
CA CYS A 39 -5.75 1.67 10.28
C CYS A 39 -6.31 1.07 8.99
N ASP A 40 -6.59 -0.23 9.01
CA ASP A 40 -7.21 -0.91 7.88
C ASP A 40 -8.74 -0.67 7.83
N GLU A 41 -9.43 -1.27 6.86
CA GLU A 41 -10.87 -1.08 6.67
C GLU A 41 -11.74 -1.70 7.78
N LYS A 42 -11.15 -2.55 8.65
CA LYS A 42 -11.81 -3.09 9.85
C LYS A 42 -11.42 -2.32 11.12
N GLY A 43 -10.63 -1.25 10.99
CA GLY A 43 -10.14 -0.46 12.11
C GLY A 43 -8.99 -1.11 12.89
N ALA A 44 -8.35 -2.15 12.34
CA ALA A 44 -7.17 -2.74 12.95
C ALA A 44 -5.95 -1.83 12.74
N LEU A 45 -5.22 -1.55 13.82
CA LEU A 45 -4.02 -0.72 13.81
C LEU A 45 -2.79 -1.54 13.41
N PHE A 46 -2.01 -1.00 12.47
CA PHE A 46 -0.71 -1.49 12.06
C PHE A 46 0.33 -0.39 12.25
N GLN A 47 1.49 -0.75 12.78
CA GLN A 47 2.56 0.21 13.08
C GLN A 47 3.95 -0.35 12.78
N ALA A 48 4.85 0.56 12.41
CA ALA A 48 6.29 0.33 12.40
C ALA A 48 6.99 1.55 12.98
N HIS A 49 8.14 1.35 13.62
CA HIS A 49 8.97 2.47 14.04
C HIS A 49 10.45 2.13 13.92
N ALA A 50 11.25 3.16 13.67
CA ALA A 50 12.69 3.05 13.60
C ALA A 50 13.37 4.30 14.16
N ARG A 51 14.52 4.09 14.79
CA ARG A 51 15.35 5.15 15.37
C ARG A 51 16.33 5.67 14.34
N TYR A 52 16.50 6.99 14.30
CA TYR A 52 17.41 7.67 13.38
C TYR A 52 18.16 8.81 14.08
N ARG A 53 19.18 9.33 13.41
CA ARG A 53 19.87 10.55 13.82
C ARG A 53 19.94 11.51 12.64
N ALA A 54 19.58 12.77 12.88
CA ALA A 54 19.74 13.81 11.87
C ALA A 54 21.22 14.02 11.53
N ASP A 55 21.51 14.62 10.38
CA ASP A 55 22.87 15.02 10.01
C ASP A 55 23.31 16.31 10.72
N ALA A 56 24.53 16.77 10.44
CA ALA A 56 25.08 18.00 10.99
C ALA A 56 24.33 19.28 10.57
N ARG A 57 23.42 19.19 9.57
CA ARG A 57 22.57 20.29 9.12
C ARG A 57 21.17 20.23 9.73
N GLY A 58 20.88 19.21 10.55
CA GLY A 58 19.54 18.98 11.08
C GLY A 58 18.56 18.45 10.04
N GLU A 59 19.07 17.71 9.03
CA GLU A 59 18.28 17.01 8.04
C GLU A 59 18.31 15.49 8.28
N LEU A 60 17.20 14.82 8.02
CA LEU A 60 17.10 13.37 7.97
C LEU A 60 16.50 12.99 6.62
N ASP A 61 17.14 12.10 5.88
CA ASP A 61 16.66 11.59 4.59
C ASP A 61 16.78 10.07 4.60
N LEU A 62 15.64 9.36 4.50
CA LEU A 62 15.62 7.91 4.67
C LEU A 62 16.31 7.14 3.54
N GLU A 63 16.58 7.79 2.40
CA GLU A 63 17.41 7.23 1.33
C GLU A 63 18.91 7.32 1.61
N ARG A 64 19.31 8.04 2.67
CA ARG A 64 20.71 8.34 2.99
C ARG A 64 21.11 7.96 4.41
N ALA A 65 20.17 8.03 5.34
CA ALA A 65 20.39 7.75 6.76
C ALA A 65 19.87 6.36 7.11
N PRO A 66 20.73 5.45 7.59
CA PRO A 66 20.29 4.12 8.00
C PRO A 66 19.48 4.18 9.30
N ALA A 67 18.47 3.32 9.38
CA ALA A 67 17.77 3.03 10.63
C ALA A 67 18.72 2.35 11.63
N LEU A 68 18.65 2.79 12.88
CA LEU A 68 19.50 2.31 13.98
C LEU A 68 18.88 1.12 14.72
N GLY A 69 17.66 0.69 14.36
CA GLY A 69 16.95 -0.44 14.95
C GLY A 69 15.48 -0.15 15.29
N CYS A 70 14.89 -1.07 16.04
CA CYS A 70 13.44 -1.26 16.31
C CYS A 70 12.80 -2.22 15.30
N SER A 71 11.76 -1.82 14.55
CA SER A 71 11.09 -2.70 13.60
C SER A 71 12.02 -3.19 12.47
N PHE A 72 13.07 -2.43 12.15
CA PHE A 72 14.09 -2.75 11.16
C PHE A 72 15.36 -1.92 11.42
N ALA A 73 16.46 -2.25 10.73
CA ALA A 73 17.74 -1.54 10.78
C ALA A 73 18.40 -1.50 9.39
N GLY A 74 19.33 -0.57 9.18
CA GLY A 74 20.02 -0.40 7.89
C GLY A 74 19.39 0.64 6.98
N LEU A 75 19.91 0.76 5.76
CA LEU A 75 19.44 1.74 4.78
C LEU A 75 18.19 1.22 4.06
N GLU A 76 17.04 1.40 4.70
CA GLU A 76 15.75 0.82 4.29
C GLU A 76 14.68 1.92 4.12
N PRO A 77 14.64 2.63 2.98
CA PRO A 77 13.79 3.81 2.82
C PRO A 77 12.29 3.52 2.99
N MET A 78 11.87 2.31 2.61
CA MET A 78 10.48 1.83 2.72
C MET A 78 10.22 0.98 3.96
N GLY A 79 11.17 0.90 4.90
CA GLY A 79 11.08 0.08 6.11
C GLY A 79 9.84 0.37 6.95
N LEU A 80 9.47 1.65 7.07
CA LEU A 80 8.28 2.07 7.81
C LEU A 80 6.95 1.52 7.22
N LEU A 81 6.95 1.07 5.97
CA LEU A 81 5.79 0.48 5.31
C LEU A 81 5.83 -1.05 5.36
N TRP A 82 6.91 -1.67 4.89
CA TRP A 82 6.98 -3.13 4.79
C TRP A 82 7.14 -3.83 6.15
N ALA A 83 7.72 -3.16 7.15
CA ALA A 83 7.89 -3.70 8.51
C ALA A 83 6.69 -3.41 9.42
N SER A 84 5.55 -2.97 8.87
CA SER A 84 4.34 -2.71 9.65
C SER A 84 3.77 -3.99 10.22
N GLU A 85 3.59 -4.02 11.54
CA GLU A 85 3.02 -5.14 12.28
C GLU A 85 1.67 -4.76 12.89
N PRO A 86 0.72 -5.70 13.00
CA PRO A 86 -0.54 -5.43 13.66
C PRO A 86 -0.34 -5.26 15.17
N GLU A 87 -1.05 -4.31 15.78
CA GLU A 87 -1.06 -4.15 17.24
C GLU A 87 -1.57 -5.41 17.95
N LYS A 88 -2.53 -6.11 17.33
CA LYS A 88 -3.06 -7.38 17.84
C LYS A 88 -2.49 -8.55 17.05
N PRO A 89 -1.98 -9.60 17.72
CA PRO A 89 -1.47 -10.79 17.04
C PRO A 89 -2.49 -11.40 16.09
N LEU A 90 -1.97 -12.06 15.04
CA LEU A 90 -2.74 -12.84 14.06
C LEU A 90 -3.70 -12.04 13.16
N LEU A 91 -3.67 -10.71 13.22
CA LEU A 91 -4.43 -9.89 12.27
C LEU A 91 -3.69 -9.74 10.94
N ARG A 92 -4.42 -9.93 9.86
CA ARG A 92 -3.98 -9.62 8.49
C ARG A 92 -4.62 -8.31 8.06
N LEU A 93 -3.83 -7.44 7.45
CA LEU A 93 -4.28 -6.15 6.92
C LEU A 93 -5.40 -6.38 5.89
N VAL A 94 -6.55 -5.73 6.12
CA VAL A 94 -7.72 -5.83 5.24
C VAL A 94 -7.84 -4.58 4.37
N LYS A 95 -7.66 -4.78 3.06
CA LYS A 95 -7.99 -3.81 2.02
C LYS A 95 -8.87 -4.45 0.95
N ARG A 96 -10.12 -4.00 0.83
CA ARG A 96 -11.12 -4.48 -0.13
C ARG A 96 -11.60 -3.40 -1.08
N ASP A 97 -11.86 -2.18 -0.59
CA ASP A 97 -12.36 -1.09 -1.44
C ASP A 97 -11.19 -0.30 -2.06
N VAL A 98 -10.76 -0.69 -3.26
CA VAL A 98 -9.63 -0.06 -3.96
C VAL A 98 -9.86 1.41 -4.33
N ARG A 99 -11.11 1.89 -4.33
CA ARG A 99 -11.46 3.28 -4.65
C ARG A 99 -11.04 4.25 -3.54
N THR A 100 -10.76 3.72 -2.34
CA THR A 100 -10.32 4.52 -1.20
C THR A 100 -8.83 4.27 -0.91
N PRO A 101 -8.03 5.29 -0.58
CA PRO A 101 -6.65 5.09 -0.20
C PRO A 101 -6.53 4.54 1.22
N LEU A 102 -5.40 3.91 1.55
CA LEU A 102 -4.97 3.77 2.94
C LEU A 102 -4.17 5.01 3.34
N ALA A 103 -4.42 5.52 4.53
CA ALA A 103 -3.66 6.65 5.07
C ALA A 103 -2.62 6.16 6.08
N VAL A 104 -1.37 6.50 5.82
CA VAL A 104 -0.25 6.28 6.73
C VAL A 104 0.04 7.58 7.45
N GLU A 105 -0.11 7.59 8.76
CA GLU A 105 0.31 8.69 9.62
C GLU A 105 1.79 8.51 9.97
N LEU A 106 2.60 9.49 9.58
CA LEU A 106 4.03 9.57 9.85
C LEU A 106 4.27 10.58 10.96
N GLU A 107 4.95 10.16 12.01
CA GLU A 107 5.29 10.99 13.15
C GLU A 107 6.80 11.00 13.36
N VAL A 108 7.35 12.18 13.66
CA VAL A 108 8.74 12.34 14.09
C VAL A 108 8.72 12.70 15.56
N LEU A 109 9.28 11.83 16.39
CA LEU A 109 9.33 11.95 17.85
C LEU A 109 10.76 12.28 18.29
N ASP A 110 10.88 13.10 19.32
CA ASP A 110 12.15 13.48 19.93
C ASP A 110 12.77 12.30 20.70
N GLY A 111 14.04 12.02 20.49
CA GLY A 111 14.78 11.01 21.26
C GLY A 111 14.61 9.56 20.81
N HIS A 112 15.27 8.67 21.56
CA HIS A 112 15.37 7.21 21.33
C HIS A 112 14.83 6.38 22.50
N ASP A 113 14.20 7.04 23.47
CA ASP A 113 13.66 6.40 24.64
C ASP A 113 12.56 5.38 24.25
N PRO A 114 12.37 4.31 25.04
CA PRO A 114 11.31 3.34 24.78
C PRO A 114 9.90 3.97 24.84
N GLU A 115 9.74 4.99 25.68
CA GLU A 115 8.51 5.77 25.75
C GLU A 115 8.51 6.85 24.65
N PRO A 116 7.39 7.06 23.94
CA PRO A 116 7.33 8.07 22.90
C PRO A 116 7.70 9.45 23.42
N GLY A 117 8.78 10.02 22.90
CA GLY A 117 9.15 11.39 23.20
C GLY A 117 8.18 12.41 22.59
N ARG A 118 8.50 13.70 22.78
CA ARG A 118 7.68 14.81 22.27
C ARG A 118 7.54 14.73 20.74
N LEU A 119 6.31 14.90 20.24
CA LEU A 119 6.04 15.03 18.81
C LEU A 119 6.69 16.30 18.24
N LEU A 120 7.60 16.14 17.28
CA LEU A 120 8.28 17.24 16.58
C LEU A 120 7.51 17.69 15.34
N CYS A 121 7.03 16.74 14.55
CA CYS A 121 6.14 16.99 13.41
C CYS A 121 5.41 15.72 12.99
N ARG A 122 4.36 15.88 12.16
CA ARG A 122 3.61 14.77 11.58
C ARG A 122 3.18 15.08 10.15
N ALA A 123 2.96 14.04 9.35
CA ALA A 123 2.35 14.13 8.04
C ALA A 123 1.41 12.93 7.82
N ARG A 124 0.39 13.12 6.99
CA ARG A 124 -0.52 12.03 6.59
C ARG A 124 -0.30 11.74 5.11
N HIS A 125 0.26 10.58 4.81
CA HIS A 125 0.53 10.13 3.44
C HIS A 125 -0.59 9.18 2.98
N LYS A 126 -1.34 9.57 1.96
CA LYS A 126 -2.38 8.72 1.37
C LYS A 126 -1.77 7.87 0.27
N ARG A 127 -2.05 6.57 0.30
CA ARG A 127 -1.58 5.61 -0.69
C ARG A 127 -2.78 4.97 -1.39
N ASP A 128 -2.92 5.27 -2.68
CA ASP A 128 -4.03 4.84 -3.51
C ASP A 128 -3.87 3.41 -4.01
N PHE A 129 -5.00 2.75 -4.26
CA PHE A 129 -5.04 1.43 -4.88
C PHE A 129 -5.58 1.48 -6.31
N LEU A 130 -6.43 2.46 -6.62
CA LEU A 130 -7.03 2.62 -7.94
C LEU A 130 -6.34 3.74 -8.77
N PRO A 131 -5.66 3.41 -9.88
CA PRO A 131 -5.26 4.39 -10.90
C PRO A 131 -6.49 4.94 -11.64
N PRO A 132 -6.42 6.06 -12.38
CA PRO A 132 -7.60 6.64 -13.05
C PRO A 132 -8.25 5.70 -14.08
N GLY A 133 -9.55 5.40 -13.91
CA GLY A 133 -10.41 4.67 -14.87
C GLY A 133 -10.99 3.33 -14.36
N VAL A 134 -12.18 2.95 -14.86
CA VAL A 134 -12.67 1.56 -15.16
C VAL A 134 -13.87 0.96 -14.36
N ALA A 135 -14.73 0.18 -15.07
CA ALA A 135 -15.66 -0.87 -14.56
C ALA A 135 -16.13 -1.90 -15.65
N GLY A 136 -16.53 -3.16 -15.30
CA GLY A 136 -17.02 -4.25 -16.21
C GLY A 136 -17.86 -5.40 -15.55
N ARG A 137 -18.40 -6.37 -16.33
CA ARG A 137 -19.61 -7.21 -16.01
C ARG A 137 -19.44 -8.73 -15.73
N VAL A 138 -18.24 -9.31 -15.79
CA VAL A 138 -17.94 -10.64 -15.18
C VAL A 138 -17.99 -10.47 -13.67
N ARG A 139 -18.20 -11.54 -12.86
CA ARG A 139 -18.07 -11.46 -11.39
C ARG A 139 -16.59 -11.29 -11.03
N GLY A 140 -16.16 -10.06 -11.18
CA GLY A 140 -14.78 -9.66 -11.26
C GLY A 140 -14.71 -8.20 -11.70
N THR A 141 -13.57 -7.58 -11.48
CA THR A 141 -13.38 -6.18 -11.81
C THR A 141 -12.25 -6.08 -12.82
N LEU A 142 -12.60 -5.57 -14.01
CA LEU A 142 -11.62 -5.21 -15.02
C LEU A 142 -11.01 -3.87 -14.64
N PHE A 143 -9.69 -3.74 -14.75
CA PHE A 143 -8.93 -2.51 -14.64
C PHE A 143 -8.17 -2.30 -15.94
N LEU A 144 -8.29 -1.11 -16.53
CA LEU A 144 -7.65 -0.72 -17.79
C LEU A 144 -6.74 0.48 -17.51
N PRO A 145 -5.57 0.56 -18.15
CA PRO A 145 -4.74 1.74 -18.13
C PRO A 145 -5.44 2.94 -18.83
N PRO A 146 -4.93 4.17 -18.66
CA PRO A 146 -5.39 5.31 -19.45
C PRO A 146 -5.18 5.07 -20.96
N GLU A 147 -6.17 5.46 -21.78
CA GLU A 147 -6.14 5.37 -23.24
C GLU A 147 -4.91 6.05 -23.91
N PRO A 148 -4.52 5.64 -25.15
CA PRO A 148 -5.20 4.67 -26.03
C PRO A 148 -4.59 3.25 -25.96
N GLY A 149 -5.45 2.23 -25.95
CA GLY A 149 -5.07 0.82 -26.06
C GLY A 149 -4.70 0.39 -27.49
N PRO A 150 -4.63 -0.92 -27.79
CA PRO A 150 -4.96 -2.04 -26.90
C PRO A 150 -3.86 -2.38 -25.89
N PHE A 151 -4.24 -3.05 -24.81
CA PHE A 151 -3.36 -3.44 -23.72
C PHE A 151 -3.19 -4.96 -23.64
N PRO A 152 -2.02 -5.48 -23.22
CA PRO A 152 -1.89 -6.89 -22.91
C PRO A 152 -2.81 -7.27 -21.74
N GLY A 153 -3.65 -8.28 -21.94
CA GLY A 153 -4.64 -8.76 -20.97
C GLY A 153 -4.09 -9.75 -19.95
N ILE A 154 -4.47 -9.59 -18.68
CA ILE A 154 -4.12 -10.49 -17.56
C ILE A 154 -5.40 -10.85 -16.79
N VAL A 155 -5.58 -12.14 -16.49
CA VAL A 155 -6.57 -12.59 -15.50
C VAL A 155 -5.86 -12.76 -14.16
N ASP A 156 -6.29 -11.99 -13.15
CA ASP A 156 -5.77 -12.02 -11.79
C ASP A 156 -6.66 -12.87 -10.88
N ILE A 157 -6.13 -13.99 -10.38
CA ILE A 157 -6.82 -14.94 -9.49
C ILE A 157 -6.06 -15.04 -8.17
N LEU A 158 -6.75 -14.81 -7.05
CA LEU A 158 -6.21 -15.10 -5.71
C LEU A 158 -6.63 -16.47 -5.20
N GLY A 159 -5.90 -16.99 -4.21
CA GLY A 159 -6.16 -18.30 -3.61
C GLY A 159 -7.43 -18.35 -2.74
N THR A 160 -7.48 -19.35 -1.87
CA THR A 160 -8.63 -19.58 -0.99
C THR A 160 -8.86 -18.42 -0.01
N GLY A 161 -10.13 -18.22 0.36
CA GLY A 161 -10.66 -17.11 1.15
C GLY A 161 -12.01 -16.63 0.60
N GLY A 162 -12.21 -16.81 -0.72
CA GLY A 162 -13.40 -16.40 -1.44
C GLY A 162 -13.54 -14.88 -1.55
N GLY A 163 -14.61 -14.43 -2.17
CA GLY A 163 -14.80 -13.01 -2.44
C GLY A 163 -14.03 -12.54 -3.67
N LEU A 164 -13.95 -11.22 -3.82
CA LEU A 164 -13.18 -10.54 -4.85
C LEU A 164 -12.15 -9.62 -4.18
N LEU A 165 -10.88 -9.77 -4.55
CA LEU A 165 -9.78 -8.99 -4.03
C LEU A 165 -9.08 -8.28 -5.19
N GLU A 166 -9.22 -6.96 -5.23
CA GLU A 166 -8.90 -6.14 -6.41
C GLU A 166 -7.55 -5.44 -6.33
N TYR A 167 -6.91 -5.45 -5.16
CA TYR A 167 -5.72 -4.64 -4.89
C TYR A 167 -4.53 -4.98 -5.79
N ARG A 168 -4.36 -6.23 -6.23
CA ARG A 168 -3.25 -6.61 -7.11
C ARG A 168 -3.54 -6.20 -8.57
N ALA A 169 -4.73 -6.51 -9.07
CA ALA A 169 -5.15 -6.15 -10.42
C ALA A 169 -5.12 -4.64 -10.66
N SER A 170 -5.62 -3.85 -9.70
CA SER A 170 -5.64 -2.39 -9.80
C SER A 170 -4.23 -1.78 -9.85
N LEU A 171 -3.28 -2.27 -9.05
CA LEU A 171 -1.88 -1.81 -9.09
C LEU A 171 -1.17 -2.24 -10.39
N LEU A 172 -1.46 -3.46 -10.88
CA LEU A 172 -0.85 -3.99 -12.10
C LEU A 172 -1.36 -3.29 -13.36
N ALA A 173 -2.62 -2.82 -13.37
CA ALA A 173 -3.13 -1.98 -14.46
C ALA A 173 -2.37 -0.66 -14.59
N GLY A 174 -1.88 -0.10 -13.48
CA GLY A 174 -0.96 1.04 -13.48
C GLY A 174 0.38 0.80 -14.18
N LYS A 175 0.68 -0.44 -14.58
CA LYS A 175 1.89 -0.82 -15.34
C LYS A 175 1.62 -1.05 -16.83
N GLY A 176 0.43 -0.71 -17.33
CA GLY A 176 0.09 -0.79 -18.75
C GLY A 176 -0.60 -2.08 -19.20
N PHE A 177 -1.24 -2.80 -18.27
CA PHE A 177 -1.98 -4.05 -18.54
C PHE A 177 -3.48 -3.87 -18.35
N ALA A 178 -4.30 -4.52 -19.20
CA ALA A 178 -5.70 -4.72 -18.90
C ALA A 178 -5.84 -5.91 -17.94
N VAL A 179 -6.18 -5.67 -16.67
CA VAL A 179 -6.15 -6.72 -15.64
C VAL A 179 -7.54 -6.97 -15.07
N MET A 180 -8.04 -8.19 -15.22
CA MET A 180 -9.32 -8.61 -14.64
C MET A 180 -9.09 -9.37 -13.34
N ALA A 181 -9.42 -8.76 -12.20
CA ALA A 181 -9.57 -9.49 -10.94
C ALA A 181 -10.78 -10.41 -11.04
N LEU A 182 -10.59 -11.72 -10.96
CA LEU A 182 -11.66 -12.70 -11.14
C LEU A 182 -12.03 -13.36 -9.79
N ALA A 183 -13.30 -13.21 -9.39
CA ALA A 183 -13.85 -14.04 -8.32
C ALA A 183 -14.32 -15.37 -8.91
N TYR A 184 -14.23 -16.44 -8.12
CA TYR A 184 -14.65 -17.78 -8.56
C TYR A 184 -15.45 -18.56 -7.50
N TYR A 185 -15.55 -18.04 -6.28
CA TYR A 185 -16.48 -18.55 -5.25
C TYR A 185 -16.68 -17.54 -4.10
N ASN A 186 -17.75 -17.74 -3.32
CA ASN A 186 -18.14 -16.96 -2.15
C ASN A 186 -18.16 -15.44 -2.40
N TYR A 187 -18.63 -15.04 -3.58
CA TYR A 187 -18.76 -13.66 -4.01
C TYR A 187 -20.07 -13.49 -4.77
N GLU A 188 -20.90 -12.53 -4.35
CA GLU A 188 -22.21 -12.27 -4.95
C GLU A 188 -23.06 -13.55 -5.12
N ASP A 189 -23.41 -13.90 -6.35
CA ASP A 189 -24.20 -15.07 -6.75
C ASP A 189 -23.36 -16.32 -7.09
N LEU A 190 -22.04 -16.26 -6.96
CA LEU A 190 -21.18 -17.43 -7.14
C LEU A 190 -21.40 -18.48 -6.02
N PRO A 191 -21.04 -19.76 -6.26
CA PRO A 191 -21.13 -20.82 -5.27
C PRO A 191 -20.49 -20.43 -3.94
N LYS A 192 -21.12 -20.78 -2.81
CA LYS A 192 -20.63 -20.39 -1.47
C LYS A 192 -19.41 -21.20 -1.02
N THR A 193 -19.22 -22.39 -1.58
CA THR A 193 -18.10 -23.29 -1.30
C THR A 193 -17.27 -23.54 -2.57
N MET A 194 -16.11 -24.16 -2.40
CA MET A 194 -15.16 -24.48 -3.47
C MET A 194 -14.98 -26.00 -3.57
N ASP A 195 -16.07 -26.76 -3.48
CA ASP A 195 -16.03 -28.23 -3.47
C ASP A 195 -15.78 -28.81 -4.86
N ILE A 196 -16.36 -28.16 -5.89
CA ILE A 196 -16.17 -28.48 -7.30
C ILE A 196 -15.90 -27.17 -8.04
N LEU A 197 -14.82 -27.15 -8.82
CA LEU A 197 -14.47 -26.02 -9.70
C LEU A 197 -14.62 -26.47 -11.15
N HIS A 198 -15.47 -25.77 -11.89
CA HIS A 198 -15.70 -25.96 -13.31
C HIS A 198 -14.73 -25.06 -14.09
N LEU A 199 -13.83 -25.65 -14.89
CA LEU A 199 -12.83 -24.88 -15.65
C LEU A 199 -13.48 -24.03 -16.74
N GLU A 200 -14.68 -24.40 -17.18
CA GLU A 200 -15.51 -23.69 -18.14
C GLU A 200 -15.78 -22.24 -17.67
N TYR A 201 -15.97 -22.02 -16.36
CA TYR A 201 -16.13 -20.67 -15.81
C TYR A 201 -14.90 -19.78 -16.05
N PHE A 202 -13.70 -20.37 -15.96
CA PHE A 202 -12.45 -19.64 -16.18
C PHE A 202 -12.18 -19.42 -17.67
N GLU A 203 -12.59 -20.37 -18.52
CA GLU A 203 -12.57 -20.21 -19.97
C GLU A 203 -13.50 -19.07 -20.41
N GLU A 204 -14.72 -18.97 -19.86
CA GLU A 204 -15.63 -17.85 -20.09
C GLU A 204 -15.00 -16.50 -19.72
N ALA A 205 -14.30 -16.43 -18.59
CA ALA A 205 -13.60 -15.23 -18.14
C ALA A 205 -12.45 -14.86 -19.10
N VAL A 206 -11.64 -15.83 -19.54
CA VAL A 206 -10.58 -15.59 -20.53
C VAL A 206 -11.17 -15.11 -21.85
N ASN A 207 -12.24 -15.75 -22.34
CA ASN A 207 -12.92 -15.35 -23.57
C ASN A 207 -13.52 -13.95 -23.48
N TYR A 208 -14.11 -13.59 -22.34
CA TYR A 208 -14.57 -12.23 -22.07
C TYR A 208 -13.43 -11.22 -22.22
N LEU A 209 -12.28 -11.48 -21.58
CA LEU A 209 -11.12 -10.58 -21.65
C LEU A 209 -10.52 -10.50 -23.05
N LEU A 210 -10.42 -11.62 -23.77
CA LEU A 210 -9.94 -11.65 -25.16
C LEU A 210 -10.87 -10.93 -26.15
N SER A 211 -12.18 -10.90 -25.85
CA SER A 211 -13.17 -10.19 -26.66
C SER A 211 -13.24 -8.69 -26.37
N HIS A 212 -12.51 -8.21 -25.36
CA HIS A 212 -12.50 -6.80 -24.97
C HIS A 212 -11.79 -5.96 -26.06
N PRO A 213 -12.36 -4.81 -26.47
CA PRO A 213 -11.82 -4.02 -27.59
C PRO A 213 -10.52 -3.27 -27.26
N GLU A 214 -10.27 -3.04 -25.96
CA GLU A 214 -9.10 -2.39 -25.38
C GLU A 214 -8.24 -3.40 -24.64
#